data_AF-A0A1S9B0U6-F1
#
_entry.id   AF-A0A1S9B0U6-F1
#
_cell.length_a   1.000
_cell.length_b   1.000
_cell.length_c   1.000
_cell.angle_alpha   90.00
_cell.angle_beta   90.00
_cell.angle_gamma   90.00
#
_symmetry.space_group_name_H-M   'P 1'
#
loop_
_entity.id
_entity.type
_entity.pdbx_description
1 polymer ?
#
loop_
_entity_poly.entity_id
_entity_poly.type
_entity_poly.pdbx_seq_one_letter_code
_entity_poly.pdbx_strand_id
1 'polypeptide(L)' 'MYEHSAGWGDAEEFTWRYQADLLVYFEICPDAVQTIAREKQLKGWTRAKKDALIAALNPTWQPAY' A
#
# COMPACT_ATOMS: atom_id res chain seq x y z
N MET A 1 3.28 -11.62 -4.87
CA MET A 1 4.53 -10.81 -4.88
C MET A 1 5.48 -11.14 -6.03
N TYR A 2 5.14 -12.01 -7.00
CA TYR A 2 6.01 -12.34 -8.14
C TYR A 2 5.48 -11.85 -9.50
N GLU A 3 4.22 -11.43 -9.57
CA GLU A 3 3.56 -11.08 -10.84
C GLU A 3 3.69 -9.61 -11.23
N HIS A 4 4.09 -8.73 -10.30
CA HIS A 4 4.25 -7.29 -10.58
C HIS A 4 5.72 -6.83 -10.68
N SER A 5 6.67 -7.62 -10.20
CA SER A 5 8.10 -7.24 -10.15
C SER A 5 8.85 -7.43 -11.48
N ALA A 6 8.19 -7.92 -12.54
CA ALA A 6 8.88 -8.33 -13.75
C ALA A 6 9.18 -7.19 -14.74
N GLY A 7 8.62 -5.99 -14.57
CA GLY A 7 8.92 -4.85 -15.46
C GLY A 7 8.66 -5.14 -16.96
N TRP A 8 7.74 -6.05 -17.27
CA TRP A 8 7.32 -6.41 -18.62
C TRP A 8 5.93 -5.84 -18.92
N GLY A 9 5.71 -4.58 -18.54
CA GLY A 9 4.52 -3.82 -18.90
C GLY A 9 4.96 -2.55 -19.61
N ASP A 10 4.36 -2.27 -20.77
CA ASP A 10 4.60 -1.06 -21.53
C ASP A 10 4.54 0.17 -20.61
N ALA A 11 5.49 1.09 -20.77
CA ALA A 11 5.67 2.28 -19.93
C ALA A 11 4.47 3.25 -19.89
N GLU A 12 3.37 2.90 -20.57
CA GLU A 12 2.08 3.61 -20.57
C GLU A 12 1.09 3.10 -19.52
N GLU A 13 1.37 1.99 -18.82
CA GLU A 13 0.49 1.48 -17.78
C GLU A 13 0.65 2.25 -16.46
N PHE A 14 -0.50 2.66 -15.89
CA PHE A 14 -0.62 3.44 -14.65
C PHE A 14 0.22 2.88 -13.49
N THR A 15 0.39 1.56 -13.44
CA THR A 15 1.14 0.79 -12.45
C THR A 15 2.63 1.14 -12.43
N TRP A 16 3.24 1.39 -13.59
CA TRP A 16 4.66 1.72 -13.71
C TRP A 16 4.96 3.17 -13.31
N ARG A 17 4.13 4.12 -13.78
CA ARG A 17 4.32 5.56 -13.50
C ARG A 17 4.30 5.89 -12.01
N TYR A 18 3.61 5.09 -11.18
CA TYR A 18 3.47 5.34 -9.74
C TYR A 18 4.22 4.34 -8.85
N GLN A 19 5.03 3.44 -9.43
CA GLN A 19 5.70 2.35 -8.70
C GLN A 19 4.76 1.72 -7.66
N ALA A 20 3.59 1.27 -8.11
CA ALA A 20 2.55 0.71 -7.23
C ALA A 20 2.98 -0.59 -6.50
N ASP A 21 4.22 -1.02 -6.75
CA ASP A 21 4.91 -2.16 -6.15
C ASP A 21 5.54 -1.84 -4.78
N LEU A 22 5.56 -0.57 -4.36
CA LEU A 22 6.17 -0.16 -3.09
C LEU A 22 5.22 -0.43 -1.90
N LEU A 23 5.44 -1.55 -1.20
CA LEU A 23 4.73 -1.85 0.04
C LEU A 23 5.31 -1.03 1.20
N VAL A 24 4.70 0.14 1.47
CA VAL A 24 5.13 1.05 2.56
C VAL A 24 4.38 0.87 3.87
N TYR A 25 3.24 0.19 3.85
CA TYR A 25 2.40 -0.06 5.01
C TYR A 25 1.63 -1.39 4.85
N PHE A 26 1.73 -2.24 5.87
CA PHE A 26 0.88 -3.41 6.05
C PHE A 26 0.54 -3.55 7.53
N GLU A 27 -0.61 -4.14 7.83
CA GLU A 27 -1.00 -4.46 9.21
C GLU A 27 -1.51 -5.90 9.27
N ILE A 28 -1.15 -6.61 10.34
CA ILE A 28 -1.64 -7.97 10.58
C ILE A 28 -2.84 -7.87 11.50
N CYS A 29 -4.01 -8.27 11.00
CA CYS A 29 -5.20 -8.41 11.81
C CYS A 29 -5.41 -9.90 12.13
N PRO A 30 -5.72 -10.26 13.38
CA PRO A 30 -5.90 -11.66 13.80
C PRO A 30 -7.21 -12.28 13.31
N ASP A 31 -8.16 -11.46 12.84
CA ASP A 31 -9.49 -11.88 12.45
C ASP A 31 -9.92 -11.26 11.11
N ALA A 32 -10.55 -12.06 10.25
CA ALA A 32 -10.96 -11.64 8.91
C ALA A 32 -11.98 -10.48 8.93
N VAL A 33 -12.85 -10.41 9.92
CA VAL A 33 -13.82 -9.32 10.08
C VAL A 33 -13.10 -8.01 10.39
N GLN A 34 -12.06 -8.06 11.24
CA GLN A 34 -11.24 -6.90 11.55
C GLN A 34 -10.47 -6.42 10.31
N THR A 35 -9.89 -7.33 9.53
CA THR A 35 -9.23 -7.00 8.26
C THR A 35 -10.19 -6.26 7.31
N ILE A 36 -11.40 -6.78 7.12
CA ILE A 36 -12.40 -6.18 6.21
C ILE A 36 -12.85 -4.80 6.71
N ALA A 37 -13.13 -4.67 8.02
CA ALA A 37 -13.54 -3.39 8.60
C ALA A 37 -12.44 -2.33 8.45
N ARG A 38 -11.18 -2.74 8.69
CA ARG A 38 -10.02 -1.87 8.58
C ARG A 38 -9.74 -1.47 7.14
N GLU A 39 -9.82 -2.40 6.21
CA GLU A 39 -9.69 -2.14 4.77
C GLU A 39 -10.76 -1.14 4.29
N LYS A 40 -12.04 -1.35 4.67
CA LYS A 40 -13.13 -0.41 4.37
C LYS A 40 -12.87 0.98 4.94
N GLN A 41 -12.39 1.04 6.18
CA GLN A 41 -12.05 2.29 6.83
C GLN A 41 -10.94 3.03 6.06
N LEU A 42 -9.86 2.34 5.69
CA LEU A 42 -8.76 2.91 4.91
C LEU A 42 -9.21 3.31 3.51
N LYS A 43 -10.06 2.55 2.83
CA LYS A 43 -10.59 2.90 1.50
C LYS A 43 -11.35 4.22 1.53
N GLY A 44 -12.07 4.53 2.60
CA GLY A 44 -12.78 5.80 2.79
C GLY A 44 -11.92 6.98 3.26
N TRP A 45 -10.63 6.79 3.53
CA TRP A 45 -9.77 7.87 4.03
C TRP A 45 -9.23 8.76 2.92
N THR A 46 -9.10 10.05 3.24
CA THR A 46 -8.37 11.02 2.42
C THR A 46 -6.89 10.64 2.34
N ARG A 47 -6.22 11.08 1.26
CA ARG A 47 -4.80 10.82 1.05
C ARG A 47 -3.94 11.28 2.25
N ALA A 48 -4.17 12.48 2.74
CA ALA A 48 -3.46 13.03 3.91
C ALA A 48 -3.56 12.14 5.16
N LYS A 49 -4.72 11.51 5.39
CA LYS A 49 -4.91 10.64 6.55
C LYS A 49 -4.17 9.30 6.39
N LYS A 50 -4.08 8.78 5.17
CA LYS A 50 -3.24 7.62 4.85
C LYS A 50 -1.76 7.97 5.00
N ASP A 51 -1.34 9.13 4.50
CA ASP A 51 0.05 9.58 4.59
C ASP A 51 0.47 9.78 6.04
N ALA A 52 -0.39 10.35 6.90
CA ALA A 52 -0.11 10.49 8.33
C ALA A 52 0.03 9.12 9.03
N LEU A 53 -0.81 8.14 8.66
CA LEU A 53 -0.71 6.77 9.19
C LEU A 53 0.60 6.10 8.76
N ILE A 54 0.94 6.21 7.47
CA ILE A 54 2.18 5.68 6.90
C ILE A 54 3.37 6.37 7.57
N ALA A 55 3.39 7.69 7.68
CA ALA A 55 4.47 8.44 8.29
C ALA A 55 4.66 8.14 9.79
N ALA A 56 3.58 7.82 10.51
CA ALA A 56 3.66 7.43 11.92
C ALA A 56 4.35 6.08 12.12
N LEU A 57 4.22 5.16 11.15
CA LEU A 57 4.77 3.79 11.23
C LEU A 57 6.07 3.62 10.43
N ASN A 58 6.24 4.43 9.40
CA ASN A 58 7.32 4.40 8.44
C ASN A 58 7.65 5.85 8.03
N PRO A 59 8.29 6.62 8.92
CA PRO A 59 8.61 8.03 8.67
C PRO A 59 9.59 8.21 7.51
N THR A 60 10.36 7.17 7.17
CA THR A 60 11.31 7.18 6.06
C THR A 60 10.70 6.74 4.74
N TRP A 61 9.44 6.30 4.73
CA TRP A 61 8.72 5.82 3.54
C TRP A 61 9.48 4.72 2.77
N GLN A 62 10.24 3.90 3.50
CA GLN A 62 11.02 2.83 2.90
C GLN A 62 10.18 1.56 2.76
N PRO A 63 10.31 0.79 1.67
CA PRO A 63 9.57 -0.46 1.52
C PRO A 63 9.90 -1.43 2.65
N ALA A 64 8.88 -2.12 3.17
CA ALA A 64 9.09 -3.22 4.11
C ALA A 64 9.68 -4.40 3.33
N TYR A 65 10.94 -4.75 3.61
CA TYR A 65 11.67 -5.86 2.98
C TYR A 65 11.73 -7.07 3.93
#